data_AF-A0A383W4E5-F1
#
_entry.id   AF-A0A383W4E5-F1
#
_cell.length_a   1.000
_cell.length_b   1.000
_cell.length_c   1.000
_cell.angle_alpha   90.00
_cell.angle_beta   90.00
_cell.angle_gamma   90.00
#
_symmetry.space_group_name_H-M   'P 1'
#
loop_
_entity.id
_entity.type
_entity.pdbx_description
1 polymer ?
#
loop_
_entity_poly.entity_id
_entity_poly.type
_entity_poly.pdbx_seq_one_letter_code
_entity_poly.pdbx_strand_id
1 'polypeptide(L)'
;MGCSGNHSPTDDVRQSSTSSTHRFEAIRDQHALLDGVRHALRSEGLESCNLIVAVDFTVSNTGAGRNSFFGRSLHHLGQHPGADLNPYEQAIRIIGNTLAIFDEDQLIPAYGFGDASCQDSHVFSFKPGDEPCRGLDEVLQRYRQLVPHVRLAGPTSFAPIIRQACQVVNDSGGQFHILLLIADGQVCAAA
;
A
#
# COMPACT_ATOMS: atom_id res chain seq x y z
N MET A 1 70.30 -29.50 -1.43
CA MET A 1 69.67 -28.29 -0.84
C MET A 1 68.40 -28.74 -0.12
N GLY A 2 68.20 -28.32 1.13
CA GLY A 2 66.87 -28.08 1.72
C GLY A 2 66.03 -29.25 2.28
N CYS A 3 66.31 -29.62 3.53
CA CYS A 3 65.41 -29.84 4.68
C CYS A 3 63.89 -30.15 4.51
N SER A 4 63.48 -31.20 5.24
CA SER A 4 62.48 -31.23 6.34
C SER A 4 60.99 -30.92 6.14
N GLY A 5 60.18 -31.75 6.82
CA GLY A 5 58.86 -31.44 7.40
C GLY A 5 57.68 -31.56 6.43
N ASN A 6 56.45 -31.83 6.84
CA ASN A 6 55.88 -31.92 8.17
C ASN A 6 54.49 -32.59 8.09
N HIS A 7 54.01 -33.01 9.26
CA HIS A 7 52.62 -33.34 9.61
C HIS A 7 51.53 -32.56 8.83
N SER A 8 50.43 -33.25 8.51
CA SER A 8 49.16 -32.61 8.17
C SER A 8 48.08 -33.09 9.16
N PRO A 9 47.66 -32.26 10.13
CA PRO A 9 46.40 -32.47 10.83
C PRO A 9 45.27 -31.92 9.96
N THR A 10 44.23 -32.71 9.73
CA THR A 10 42.96 -32.22 9.20
C THR A 10 42.12 -31.73 10.37
N ASP A 11 42.30 -30.47 10.75
CA ASP A 11 41.31 -29.69 11.48
C ASP A 11 40.64 -28.71 10.51
N ASP A 12 39.43 -28.29 10.89
CA ASP A 12 38.57 -27.27 10.28
C ASP A 12 37.71 -27.75 9.08
N VAL A 13 36.39 -27.54 9.04
CA VAL A 13 35.54 -26.50 9.64
C VAL A 13 34.19 -27.10 9.98
N ARG A 14 33.78 -27.03 11.25
CA ARG A 14 32.39 -27.22 11.66
C ARG A 14 31.60 -26.01 11.17
N GLN A 15 30.89 -26.14 10.05
CA GLN A 15 29.99 -25.11 9.54
C GLN A 15 28.92 -24.83 10.60
N SER A 16 29.10 -23.74 11.35
CA SER A 16 28.03 -23.14 12.13
C SER A 16 27.06 -22.49 11.15
N SER A 17 26.08 -23.25 10.68
CA SER A 17 24.89 -22.71 10.04
C SER A 17 24.11 -21.93 11.10
N THR A 18 24.48 -20.68 11.36
CA THR A 18 23.63 -19.74 12.09
C THR A 18 22.49 -19.37 11.14
N SER A 19 21.47 -20.22 11.11
CA SER A 19 20.13 -19.84 10.69
C SER A 19 19.70 -18.70 11.63
N SER A 20 19.87 -17.46 11.20
CA SER A 20 19.25 -16.32 11.86
C SER A 20 17.75 -16.44 11.60
N THR A 21 17.08 -17.16 12.47
CA THR A 21 15.62 -17.11 12.59
C THR A 21 15.27 -15.71 13.08
N HIS A 22 15.22 -14.74 12.17
CA HIS A 22 14.60 -13.44 12.43
C HIS A 22 13.11 -13.72 12.68
N ARG A 23 12.79 -13.90 13.96
CA ARG A 23 11.41 -13.96 14.43
C ARG A 23 10.81 -12.59 14.17
N PHE A 24 9.68 -12.56 13.46
CA PHE A 24 8.92 -11.34 13.27
C PHE A 24 8.61 -10.70 14.63
N GLU A 25 9.05 -9.47 14.83
CA GLU A 25 8.67 -8.63 15.97
C GLU A 25 7.71 -7.57 15.47
N ALA A 26 6.50 -7.54 16.04
CA ALA A 26 5.52 -6.52 15.71
C ALA A 26 6.02 -5.15 16.21
N ILE A 27 5.95 -4.15 15.34
CA ILE A 27 6.15 -2.75 15.73
C ILE A 27 5.00 -2.39 16.69
N ARG A 28 5.35 -1.99 17.91
CA ARG A 28 4.36 -1.64 18.94
C ARG A 28 3.79 -0.25 18.70
N ASP A 29 2.55 -0.02 19.12
CA ASP A 29 1.95 1.30 19.14
C ASP A 29 2.69 2.19 20.15
N GLN A 30 3.40 3.20 19.64
CA GLN A 30 4.20 4.13 20.46
C GLN A 30 3.60 5.54 20.52
N HIS A 31 2.62 5.84 19.65
CA HIS A 31 2.03 7.17 19.52
C HIS A 31 0.50 7.08 19.51
N ALA A 32 -0.14 7.83 20.42
CA ALA A 32 -1.60 7.92 20.50
C ALA A 32 -2.18 9.05 19.64
N LEU A 33 -1.34 9.97 19.16
CA LEU A 33 -1.74 11.15 18.40
C LEU A 33 -0.90 11.26 17.14
N LEU A 34 -1.53 11.76 16.08
CA LEU A 34 -0.91 11.91 14.79
C LEU A 34 0.31 12.83 14.81
N ASP A 35 0.26 13.92 15.58
CA ASP A 35 1.40 14.82 15.71
C ASP A 35 2.61 14.14 16.37
N GLY A 36 2.37 13.14 17.22
CA GLY A 36 3.42 12.29 17.77
C GLY A 36 4.10 11.44 16.69
N VAL A 37 3.31 10.84 15.79
CA VAL A 37 3.83 10.10 14.62
C VAL A 37 4.62 11.03 13.71
N ARG A 38 4.09 12.23 13.44
CA ARG A 38 4.76 13.23 12.57
C ARG A 38 6.12 13.65 13.13
N HIS A 39 6.19 13.92 14.43
CA HIS A 39 7.44 14.30 15.08
C HIS A 39 8.45 13.16 15.06
N ALA A 40 8.01 11.93 15.35
CA ALA A 40 8.86 10.75 15.31
C ALA A 40 9.43 10.47 13.90
N LEU A 41 8.59 10.52 12.87
CA LEU A 41 9.05 10.35 11.48
C LEU A 41 10.12 11.39 11.12
N ARG A 42 9.90 12.67 11.47
CA ARG A 42 10.89 13.73 11.23
C ARG A 42 12.17 13.56 12.04
N SER A 43 12.08 13.13 13.31
CA SER A 43 13.26 12.93 14.15
C SER A 43 14.12 11.76 13.71
N GLU A 44 13.53 10.77 13.05
CA GLU A 44 14.22 9.64 12.41
C GLU A 44 14.78 9.98 11.02
N GLY A 45 14.71 11.25 10.61
CA GLY A 45 15.25 11.71 9.33
C GLY A 45 14.36 11.43 8.13
N LEU A 46 13.07 11.14 8.33
CA LEU A 46 12.10 11.20 7.24
C LEU A 46 11.83 12.67 6.90
N GLU A 47 12.72 13.23 6.10
CA GLU A 47 12.61 14.60 5.57
C GLU A 47 11.58 14.64 4.42
N SER A 48 11.42 13.52 3.73
CA SER A 48 10.50 13.36 2.61
C SER A 48 10.05 11.92 2.36
N CYS A 49 8.83 11.79 1.84
CA CYS A 49 8.32 10.55 1.28
C CYS A 49 7.52 10.85 0.02
N ASN A 50 7.17 9.81 -0.74
CA ASN A 50 6.15 9.89 -1.78
C ASN A 50 4.95 9.04 -1.40
N LEU A 51 3.75 9.43 -1.82
CA LEU A 51 2.51 8.71 -1.51
C LEU A 51 2.02 7.90 -2.72
N ILE A 52 1.65 6.65 -2.49
CA ILE A 52 0.92 5.80 -3.45
C ILE A 52 -0.45 5.49 -2.84
N VAL A 53 -1.53 5.65 -3.61
CA VAL A 53 -2.89 5.33 -3.17
C VAL A 53 -3.41 4.10 -3.91
N ALA A 54 -3.98 3.16 -3.17
CA ALA A 54 -4.61 1.98 -3.73
C ALA A 54 -6.01 1.74 -3.15
N VAL A 55 -6.96 1.49 -4.04
CA VAL A 55 -8.37 1.28 -3.70
C VAL A 55 -8.82 -0.10 -4.16
N ASP A 56 -9.35 -0.85 -3.22
CA ASP A 56 -10.03 -2.13 -3.47
C ASP A 56 -11.37 -1.90 -4.18
N PHE A 57 -11.58 -2.55 -5.33
CA PHE A 57 -12.81 -2.57 -6.13
C PHE A 57 -13.42 -3.99 -6.22
N THR A 58 -13.30 -4.78 -5.15
CA THR A 58 -13.88 -6.13 -5.09
C THR A 58 -15.38 -6.10 -4.80
N VAL A 59 -16.06 -7.20 -5.13
CA VAL A 59 -17.52 -7.36 -5.00
C VAL A 59 -18.00 -7.41 -3.56
N SER A 60 -17.13 -7.76 -2.59
CA SER A 60 -17.50 -7.78 -1.16
C SER A 60 -17.98 -6.40 -0.66
N ASN A 61 -17.48 -5.33 -1.29
CA ASN A 61 -17.91 -3.96 -1.02
C ASN A 61 -19.41 -3.71 -1.19
N THR A 62 -20.11 -4.50 -2.01
CA THR A 62 -21.56 -4.33 -2.19
C THR A 62 -22.35 -4.65 -0.92
N GLY A 63 -21.81 -5.55 -0.08
CA GLY A 63 -22.47 -6.01 1.15
C GLY A 63 -21.79 -5.55 2.44
N ALA A 64 -20.51 -5.17 2.39
CA ALA A 64 -19.72 -4.83 3.57
C ALA A 64 -20.27 -3.63 4.37
N GLY A 65 -20.99 -2.73 3.72
CA GLY A 65 -21.67 -1.60 4.37
C GLY A 65 -22.97 -1.94 5.11
N ARG A 66 -23.35 -3.23 5.22
CA ARG A 66 -24.60 -3.67 5.87
C ARG A 66 -24.82 -3.06 7.25
N ASN A 67 -23.77 -3.06 8.07
CA ASN A 67 -23.83 -2.58 9.46
C ASN A 67 -23.13 -1.24 9.67
N SER A 68 -22.22 -0.84 8.78
CA SER A 68 -21.33 0.32 8.94
C SER A 68 -21.67 1.50 8.03
N PHE A 69 -22.47 1.28 6.98
CA PHE A 69 -22.77 2.31 5.98
C PHE A 69 -24.21 2.22 5.47
N PHE A 70 -25.15 2.13 6.42
CA PHE A 70 -26.61 2.20 6.16
C PHE A 70 -27.12 1.19 5.13
N GLY A 71 -26.51 -0.01 5.07
CA GLY A 71 -26.90 -1.03 4.09
C GLY A 71 -26.46 -0.75 2.65
N ARG A 72 -25.65 0.30 2.42
CA ARG A 72 -25.18 0.68 1.09
C ARG A 72 -23.85 0.00 0.77
N SER A 73 -23.53 -0.06 -0.52
CA SER A 73 -22.17 -0.38 -0.96
C SER A 73 -21.17 0.61 -0.37
N LEU A 74 -19.98 0.15 0.03
CA LEU A 74 -18.91 1.02 0.52
C LEU A 74 -18.39 2.00 -0.55
N HIS A 75 -18.65 1.72 -1.85
CA HIS A 75 -18.38 2.65 -2.95
C HIS A 75 -19.55 3.56 -3.31
N HIS A 76 -20.69 3.50 -2.60
CA HIS A 76 -21.85 4.32 -2.94
C HIS A 76 -21.51 5.81 -2.90
N LEU A 77 -21.59 6.49 -4.04
CA LEU A 77 -21.28 7.91 -4.15
C LEU A 77 -22.47 8.76 -3.65
N GLY A 78 -22.20 9.67 -2.72
CA GLY A 78 -23.19 10.64 -2.24
C GLY A 78 -23.57 11.68 -3.29
N GLN A 79 -24.75 12.30 -3.10
CA GLN A 79 -25.30 13.31 -4.02
C GLN A 79 -24.55 14.66 -3.94
N HIS A 80 -23.97 14.97 -2.78
CA HIS A 80 -23.18 16.17 -2.56
C HIS A 80 -21.69 15.83 -2.43
N PRO A 81 -20.89 15.96 -3.50
CA PRO A 81 -19.44 15.76 -3.44
C PRO A 81 -18.82 16.62 -2.33
N GLY A 82 -17.94 16.02 -1.51
CA GLY A 82 -17.25 16.71 -0.41
C GLY A 82 -17.98 16.69 0.94
N ALA A 83 -19.31 16.54 0.94
CA ALA A 83 -20.11 16.44 2.17
C ALA A 83 -20.52 14.99 2.46
N ASP A 84 -21.05 14.28 1.46
CA ASP A 84 -21.55 12.92 1.59
C ASP A 84 -20.50 11.91 1.11
N LEU A 85 -19.43 11.78 1.89
CA LEU A 85 -18.32 10.90 1.55
C LEU A 85 -18.60 9.45 1.97
N ASN A 86 -18.34 8.50 1.08
CA ASN A 86 -18.29 7.10 1.46
C ASN A 86 -17.02 6.75 2.26
N PRO A 87 -16.93 5.56 2.88
CA PRO A 87 -15.79 5.20 3.71
C PRO A 87 -14.43 5.28 3.00
N TYR A 88 -14.37 4.96 1.71
CA TYR A 88 -13.13 5.12 0.92
C TYR A 88 -12.73 6.59 0.78
N GLU A 89 -13.67 7.46 0.38
CA GLU A 89 -13.41 8.91 0.27
C GLU A 89 -13.01 9.51 1.62
N GLN A 90 -13.63 9.07 2.71
CA GLN A 90 -13.27 9.50 4.06
C GLN A 90 -11.84 9.08 4.42
N ALA A 91 -11.47 7.82 4.18
CA ALA A 91 -10.14 7.30 4.48
C ALA A 91 -9.06 8.01 3.63
N ILE A 92 -9.27 8.14 2.31
CA ILE A 92 -8.36 8.87 1.41
C ILE A 92 -8.19 10.30 1.91
N ARG A 93 -9.26 11.00 2.27
CA ARG A 93 -9.17 12.39 2.72
C ARG A 93 -8.44 12.53 4.05
N ILE A 94 -8.80 11.72 5.05
CA ILE A 94 -8.24 11.85 6.41
C ILE A 94 -6.77 11.42 6.44
N ILE A 95 -6.47 10.24 5.92
CA ILE A 95 -5.11 9.67 5.96
C ILE A 95 -4.25 10.33 4.90
N GLY A 96 -4.78 10.58 3.71
CA GLY A 96 -4.08 11.32 2.67
C GLY A 96 -3.66 12.70 3.16
N ASN A 97 -4.57 13.55 3.66
CA ASN A 97 -4.19 14.91 4.10
C ASN A 97 -3.17 14.89 5.25
N THR A 98 -3.21 13.82 6.03
CA THR A 98 -2.25 13.58 7.10
C THR A 98 -0.84 13.31 6.58
N LEU A 99 -0.73 12.54 5.49
CA LEU A 99 0.53 12.09 4.89
C LEU A 99 1.04 13.02 3.79
N ALA A 100 0.17 13.72 3.07
CA ALA A 100 0.50 14.59 1.95
C ALA A 100 1.39 15.78 2.33
N ILE A 101 1.51 16.10 3.63
CA ILE A 101 2.47 17.10 4.12
C ILE A 101 3.94 16.65 4.01
N PHE A 102 4.16 15.35 3.80
CA PHE A 102 5.48 14.74 3.61
C PHE A 102 5.75 14.39 2.15
N ASP A 103 4.75 14.51 1.29
CA ASP A 103 4.81 14.21 -0.14
C ASP A 103 5.53 15.33 -0.90
N GLU A 104 6.73 15.06 -1.41
CA GLU A 104 7.62 16.09 -1.97
C GLU A 104 7.08 16.75 -3.22
N ASP A 105 6.50 15.98 -4.13
CA ASP A 105 6.17 16.41 -5.48
C ASP A 105 4.67 16.57 -5.73
N GLN A 106 3.81 16.12 -4.79
CA GLN A 106 2.36 16.11 -4.94
C GLN A 106 1.90 15.24 -6.13
N LEU A 107 2.75 14.33 -6.61
CA LEU A 107 2.43 13.38 -7.68
C LEU A 107 2.14 12.03 -7.04
N ILE A 108 0.87 11.67 -7.02
CA ILE A 108 0.37 10.48 -6.34
C ILE A 108 -0.04 9.44 -7.39
N PRO A 109 0.77 8.39 -7.61
CA PRO A 109 0.32 7.19 -8.30
C PRO A 109 -0.90 6.61 -7.59
N ALA A 110 -1.99 6.42 -8.33
CA ALA A 110 -3.26 5.97 -7.79
C ALA A 110 -3.80 4.79 -8.60
N TYR A 111 -4.14 3.71 -7.91
CA TYR A 111 -4.50 2.44 -8.53
C TYR A 111 -5.78 1.84 -7.94
N GLY A 112 -6.51 1.11 -8.76
CA GLY A 112 -7.56 0.20 -8.34
C GLY A 112 -7.18 -1.25 -8.55
N PHE A 113 -7.72 -2.16 -7.73
CA PHE A 113 -7.49 -3.60 -7.85
C PHE A 113 -8.73 -4.43 -7.52
N GLY A 114 -8.78 -5.68 -7.95
CA GLY A 114 -9.86 -6.63 -7.63
C GLY A 114 -11.17 -6.41 -8.40
N ASP A 115 -11.15 -5.60 -9.45
CA ASP A 115 -12.26 -5.48 -10.39
C ASP A 115 -12.26 -6.63 -11.42
N ALA A 116 -13.29 -6.69 -12.27
CA ALA A 116 -13.45 -7.75 -13.26
C ALA A 116 -12.35 -7.76 -14.33
N SER A 117 -11.73 -6.61 -14.61
CA SER A 117 -10.63 -6.54 -15.57
C SER A 117 -9.32 -7.05 -14.96
N CYS A 118 -9.04 -6.71 -13.70
CA CYS A 118 -7.78 -7.05 -13.03
C CYS A 118 -7.73 -8.42 -12.34
N GLN A 119 -8.86 -8.87 -11.79
CA GLN A 119 -8.93 -10.06 -10.92
C GLN A 119 -7.80 -10.02 -9.87
N ASP A 120 -6.98 -11.08 -9.79
CA ASP A 120 -5.85 -11.23 -8.87
C ASP A 120 -4.47 -11.06 -9.54
N SER A 121 -4.44 -10.59 -10.78
CA SER A 121 -3.24 -10.64 -11.63
C SER A 121 -2.59 -9.29 -11.90
N HIS A 122 -3.36 -8.21 -11.97
CA HIS A 122 -2.86 -6.87 -12.25
C HIS A 122 -3.64 -5.79 -11.47
N VAL A 123 -3.26 -4.53 -11.67
CA VAL A 123 -3.97 -3.34 -11.16
C VAL A 123 -4.32 -2.44 -12.34
N PHE A 124 -5.27 -1.53 -12.16
CA PHE A 124 -5.55 -0.48 -13.13
C PHE A 124 -5.18 0.89 -12.57
N SER A 125 -4.59 1.75 -13.38
CA SER A 125 -4.31 3.14 -12.99
C SER A 125 -5.57 3.99 -13.03
N PHE A 126 -5.64 4.96 -12.13
CA PHE A 126 -6.70 5.96 -12.12
C PHE A 126 -6.63 6.91 -13.31
N LYS A 127 -5.46 7.06 -13.94
CA LYS A 127 -5.27 7.89 -15.13
C LYS A 127 -4.70 7.08 -16.30
N PRO A 128 -5.05 7.44 -17.55
CA PRO A 128 -4.46 6.79 -18.72
C PRO A 128 -2.94 6.90 -18.73
N GLY A 129 -2.26 5.86 -19.20
CA GLY A 129 -0.80 5.84 -19.33
C GLY A 129 -0.04 5.86 -18.01
N ASP A 130 -0.68 5.42 -16.91
CA ASP A 130 -0.09 5.39 -15.56
C ASP A 130 0.42 6.74 -15.07
N GLU A 131 -0.16 7.84 -15.57
CA GLU A 131 0.16 9.17 -15.05
C GLU A 131 -0.25 9.32 -13.57
N PRO A 132 0.59 9.93 -12.72
CA PRO A 132 0.19 10.23 -11.36
C PRO A 132 -0.90 11.31 -11.30
N CYS A 133 -1.69 11.28 -10.23
CA CYS A 133 -2.61 12.34 -9.85
C CYS A 133 -1.84 13.50 -9.21
N ARG A 134 -2.28 14.73 -9.44
CA ARG A 134 -1.77 15.95 -8.82
C ARG A 134 -2.51 16.20 -7.52
N GLY A 135 -1.94 15.70 -6.43
CA GLY A 135 -2.50 15.79 -5.09
C GLY A 135 -3.74 14.91 -4.89
N LEU A 136 -4.21 14.88 -3.63
CA LEU A 136 -5.31 14.03 -3.21
C LEU A 136 -6.67 14.43 -3.79
N ASP A 137 -6.83 15.71 -4.13
CA ASP A 137 -8.06 16.19 -4.75
C ASP A 137 -8.28 15.54 -6.12
N GLU A 138 -7.21 15.38 -6.93
CA GLU A 138 -7.32 14.65 -8.21
C GLU A 138 -7.53 13.15 -7.97
N VAL A 139 -6.93 12.55 -6.93
CA VAL A 139 -7.20 11.15 -6.55
C VAL A 139 -8.68 10.94 -6.25
N LEU A 140 -9.28 11.79 -5.40
CA LEU A 140 -10.70 11.73 -5.05
C LEU A 140 -11.61 11.99 -6.27
N GLN A 141 -11.23 12.94 -7.12
CA GLN A 141 -11.96 13.23 -8.37
C GLN A 141 -11.97 12.02 -9.30
N ARG A 142 -10.80 11.41 -9.54
CA ARG A 142 -10.66 10.22 -10.40
C ARG A 142 -11.37 9.02 -9.81
N TYR A 143 -11.28 8.79 -8.50
CA TYR A 143 -12.06 7.76 -7.80
C TYR A 143 -13.56 7.88 -8.12
N ARG A 144 -14.15 9.06 -7.92
CA ARG A 144 -15.58 9.29 -8.20
C ARG A 144 -15.95 9.09 -9.67
N GLN A 145 -15.04 9.40 -10.59
CA GLN A 145 -15.24 9.18 -12.03
C GLN A 145 -15.18 7.69 -12.40
N LEU A 146 -14.34 6.91 -11.73
CA LEU A 146 -14.11 5.49 -12.04
C LEU A 146 -15.18 4.58 -11.43
N VAL A 147 -15.62 4.85 -10.20
CA VAL A 147 -16.58 4.01 -9.45
C VAL A 147 -17.80 3.57 -10.29
N PRO A 148 -18.48 4.44 -11.08
CA PRO A 148 -19.64 4.03 -11.88
C PRO A 148 -19.31 3.09 -13.06
N HIS A 149 -18.05 3.06 -13.50
CA HIS A 149 -17.58 2.35 -14.70
C HIS A 149 -16.82 1.07 -14.37
N VAL A 150 -16.35 0.91 -13.13
CA VAL A 150 -15.64 -0.28 -12.69
C VAL A 150 -16.63 -1.38 -12.32
N ARG A 151 -16.44 -2.57 -12.91
CA ARG A 151 -17.24 -3.74 -12.56
C ARG A 151 -16.56 -4.48 -11.41
N LEU A 152 -17.16 -4.40 -10.21
CA LEU A 152 -16.61 -5.06 -9.03
C LEU A 152 -16.54 -6.59 -9.22
N ALA A 153 -15.43 -7.21 -8.83
CA ALA A 153 -15.22 -8.66 -8.96
C ALA A 153 -14.36 -9.23 -7.82
N GLY A 154 -13.55 -10.24 -8.11
CA GLY A 154 -12.65 -10.89 -7.16
C GLY A 154 -11.81 -11.97 -7.85
N PRO A 155 -10.97 -12.70 -7.11
CA PRO A 155 -10.79 -12.63 -5.65
C PRO A 155 -9.96 -11.43 -5.21
N THR A 156 -10.00 -11.11 -3.92
CA THR A 156 -9.16 -10.06 -3.33
C THR A 156 -7.74 -10.57 -3.13
N SER A 157 -6.79 -10.01 -3.86
CA SER A 157 -5.36 -10.23 -3.67
C SER A 157 -4.63 -8.90 -3.60
N PHE A 158 -3.84 -8.69 -2.55
CA PHE A 158 -2.99 -7.50 -2.42
C PHE A 158 -1.65 -7.67 -3.16
N ALA A 159 -1.33 -8.88 -3.62
CA ALA A 159 -0.04 -9.14 -4.25
C ALA A 159 0.20 -8.27 -5.51
N PRO A 160 -0.77 -8.06 -6.42
CA PRO A 160 -0.58 -7.19 -7.59
C PRO A 160 -0.25 -5.76 -7.20
N ILE A 161 -0.99 -5.18 -6.24
CA ILE A 161 -0.79 -3.79 -5.86
C ILE A 161 0.51 -3.58 -5.07
N ILE A 162 0.91 -4.53 -4.23
CA ILE A 162 2.21 -4.48 -3.54
C ILE A 162 3.34 -4.54 -4.57
N ARG A 163 3.25 -5.42 -5.58
CA ARG A 163 4.25 -5.48 -6.66
C ARG A 163 4.29 -4.19 -7.48
N GLN A 164 3.13 -3.60 -7.79
CA GLN A 164 3.08 -2.30 -8.48
C GLN A 164 3.77 -1.21 -7.66
N ALA A 165 3.50 -1.14 -6.35
CA ALA A 165 4.17 -0.18 -5.47
C ALA A 165 5.69 -0.39 -5.44
N CYS A 166 6.17 -1.64 -5.42
CA CYS A 166 7.59 -1.93 -5.55
C CYS A 166 8.17 -1.47 -6.90
N GLN A 167 7.42 -1.56 -8.00
CA GLN A 167 7.86 -1.03 -9.30
C GLN A 167 7.99 0.49 -9.28
N VAL A 168 7.01 1.21 -8.73
CA VAL A 168 7.08 2.67 -8.54
C VAL A 168 8.31 3.08 -7.72
N VAL A 169 8.61 2.34 -6.64
CA VAL A 169 9.82 2.56 -5.83
C VAL A 169 11.10 2.33 -6.64
N ASN A 170 11.13 1.29 -7.49
CA ASN A 170 12.30 1.02 -8.33
C ASN A 170 12.49 2.11 -9.40
N ASP A 171 11.41 2.54 -10.04
CA ASP A 171 11.43 3.53 -11.13
C ASP A 171 11.82 4.93 -10.65
N SER A 172 11.52 5.24 -9.38
CA SER A 172 11.98 6.47 -8.69
C SER A 172 13.42 6.40 -8.18
N GLY A 173 14.15 5.31 -8.44
CA GLY A 173 15.53 5.14 -7.97
C GLY A 173 15.65 4.79 -6.49
N GLY A 174 14.61 4.17 -5.91
CA GLY A 174 14.62 3.70 -4.52
C GLY A 174 14.20 4.77 -3.50
N GLN A 175 13.49 5.81 -3.92
CA GLN A 175 12.93 6.81 -3.00
C GLN A 175 11.93 6.16 -2.02
N PHE A 176 11.82 6.72 -0.82
CA PHE A 176 10.92 6.19 0.21
C PHE A 176 9.45 6.49 -0.15
N HIS A 177 8.62 5.45 -0.18
CA HIS A 177 7.19 5.57 -0.49
C HIS A 177 6.32 5.01 0.64
N ILE A 178 5.18 5.65 0.86
CA ILE A 178 4.09 5.12 1.69
C ILE A 178 2.98 4.63 0.77
N LEU A 179 2.63 3.34 0.86
CA LEU A 179 1.44 2.79 0.19
C LEU A 179 0.23 2.89 1.12
N LEU A 180 -0.71 3.78 0.78
CA LEU A 180 -2.03 3.84 1.40
C LEU A 180 -2.99 2.89 0.66
N LEU A 181 -3.11 1.68 1.19
CA LEU A 181 -4.05 0.66 0.69
C LEU A 181 -5.34 0.69 1.53
N ILE A 182 -6.47 0.90 0.85
CA ILE A 182 -7.80 0.93 1.48
C ILE A 182 -8.60 -0.24 0.92
N ALA A 183 -9.07 -1.11 1.82
CA ALA A 183 -9.81 -2.33 1.50
C ALA A 183 -10.90 -2.60 2.55
N ASP A 184 -11.88 -3.44 2.21
CA ASP A 184 -12.99 -3.81 3.10
C ASP A 184 -12.68 -5.00 4.02
N GLY A 185 -11.50 -5.61 3.86
CA GLY A 185 -10.95 -6.64 4.72
C GLY A 185 -11.31 -8.08 4.34
N GLN A 186 -12.02 -8.33 3.24
CA GLN A 186 -12.25 -9.69 2.74
C GLN A 186 -11.09 -10.11 1.83
N VAL A 187 -10.02 -10.69 2.39
CA VAL A 187 -8.96 -11.35 1.60
C VAL A 187 -9.35 -12.80 1.37
N CYS A 188 -9.41 -13.26 0.12
CA CYS A 188 -9.54 -14.69 -0.13
C CYS A 188 -8.25 -15.37 0.33
N ALA A 189 -8.34 -16.25 1.33
CA ALA A 189 -7.24 -17.14 1.68
C ALA A 189 -6.93 -17.98 0.42
N ALA A 190 -5.68 -17.94 -0.04
CA ALA A 190 -5.24 -18.82 -1.10
C ALA A 190 -5.52 -20.27 -0.70
N ALA A 191 -6.27 -20.98 -1.55
CA ALA A 191 -6.48 -22.43 -1.44
C ALA A 191 -5.20 -23.19 -1.82
#